data_AF-A0A3S1MWV9-F1
#
_entry.id   AF-A0A3S1MWV9-F1
#
_cell.length_a   1.000
_cell.length_b   1.000
_cell.length_c   1.000
_cell.angle_alpha   90.00
_cell.angle_beta   90.00
_cell.angle_gamma   90.00
#
_symmetry.space_group_name_H-M   'P 1'
#
loop_
_entity.id
_entity.type
_entity.pdbx_description
1 polymer ?
#
loop_
_entity_poly.entity_id
_entity_poly.type
_entity_poly.pdbx_seq_one_letter_code
_entity_poly.pdbx_strand_id
1 'polypeptide(L)'
;MTSTTLTRPEKFQIGRVFNNTFSVIGRNIGLYVGLAALFSGLPALLAQLWTESRVDVMLQTDPGAAADPEAMFRNSWVSIVAGLVSFICALLLQSALVRATIEDLNGKPPSFGDCITIAIRYLLPTLGIGILVGLGAGFAAIALLVPGIILWLGWSVAVPVLIQERLGVFGSMSRSRVLTQGS
;
A
#
# COMPACT_ATOMS: atom_id res chain seq x y z
N MET A 1 -25.40 43.94 15.79
CA MET A 1 -23.94 43.87 15.98
C MET A 1 -23.57 42.40 16.13
N THR A 2 -22.97 41.83 15.09
CA THR A 2 -22.68 40.39 14.99
C THR A 2 -21.26 40.15 15.50
N SER A 3 -21.13 39.65 16.74
CA SER A 3 -19.84 39.29 17.32
C SER A 3 -19.21 38.16 16.51
N THR A 4 -18.18 38.48 15.74
CA THR A 4 -17.31 37.53 15.06
C THR A 4 -16.34 36.98 16.11
N THR A 5 -16.66 35.85 16.71
CA THR A 5 -15.73 35.10 17.54
C THR A 5 -14.61 34.57 16.63
N LEU A 6 -13.48 35.26 16.62
CA LEU A 6 -12.23 34.75 16.04
C LEU A 6 -11.87 33.45 16.76
N THR A 7 -12.17 32.30 16.14
CA THR A 7 -11.65 31.00 16.55
C THR A 7 -10.14 31.08 16.44
N ARG A 8 -9.48 31.28 17.59
CA ARG A 8 -8.02 31.21 17.70
C ARG A 8 -7.58 29.88 17.09
N PRO A 9 -6.63 29.84 16.15
CA PRO A 9 -6.17 28.58 15.57
C PRO A 9 -5.72 27.70 16.72
N GLU A 10 -6.40 26.56 16.89
CA GLU A 10 -6.05 25.64 17.96
C GLU A 10 -4.58 25.27 17.80
N LYS A 11 -3.78 25.50 18.84
CA LYS A 11 -2.36 25.14 18.83
C LYS A 11 -2.23 23.69 18.36
N PHE A 12 -1.30 23.42 17.46
CA PHE A 12 -1.02 22.06 17.02
C PHE A 12 -0.64 21.20 18.23
N GLN A 13 -1.56 20.33 18.64
CA GLN A 13 -1.39 19.45 19.79
C GLN A 13 -0.97 18.07 19.28
N ILE A 14 0.32 17.75 19.39
CA ILE A 14 0.87 16.47 18.94
C ILE A 14 0.10 15.29 19.55
N GLY A 15 -0.33 15.41 20.82
CA GLY A 15 -1.09 14.38 21.53
C GLY A 15 -2.45 14.10 20.89
N ARG A 16 -3.14 15.12 20.37
CA ARG A 16 -4.41 14.93 19.64
C ARG A 16 -4.20 14.20 18.32
N VAL A 17 -3.11 14.50 17.60
CA VAL A 17 -2.80 13.84 16.33
C VAL A 17 -2.55 12.35 16.55
N PHE A 18 -1.66 12.01 17.50
CA PHE A 18 -1.40 10.61 17.85
C PHE A 18 -2.67 9.90 18.33
N ASN A 19 -3.45 10.53 19.21
CA ASN A 19 -4.71 9.96 19.68
C ASN A 19 -5.69 9.69 18.53
N ASN A 20 -5.79 10.59 17.56
CA ASN A 20 -6.61 10.37 16.37
C ASN A 20 -6.09 9.18 15.54
N THR A 21 -4.78 9.06 15.33
CA THR A 21 -4.20 7.91 14.59
C THR A 21 -4.51 6.58 15.28
N PHE A 22 -4.28 6.48 16.59
CA PHE A 22 -4.58 5.25 17.34
C PHE A 22 -6.08 4.99 17.46
N SER A 23 -6.90 6.03 17.59
CA SER A 23 -8.36 5.92 17.65
C SER A 23 -8.93 5.35 16.36
N VAL A 24 -8.42 5.79 15.19
CA VAL A 24 -8.83 5.24 13.89
C VAL A 24 -8.60 3.73 13.83
N ILE A 25 -7.40 3.28 14.22
CA ILE A 25 -7.02 1.86 14.23
C ILE A 25 -7.89 1.07 15.21
N GLY A 26 -8.07 1.59 16.43
CA GLY A 26 -8.83 0.92 17.48
C GLY A 26 -10.32 0.82 17.19
N ARG A 27 -10.91 1.83 16.55
CA ARG A 27 -12.36 1.89 16.27
C ARG A 27 -12.81 0.85 15.24
N ASN A 28 -11.95 0.51 14.28
CA ASN A 28 -12.28 -0.40 13.18
C ASN A 28 -11.29 -1.56 13.04
N ILE A 29 -10.73 -2.04 14.15
CA ILE A 29 -9.68 -3.07 14.12
C ILE A 29 -10.10 -4.32 13.34
N GLY A 30 -11.36 -4.76 13.48
CA GLY A 30 -11.89 -5.91 12.75
C GLY A 30 -11.92 -5.71 11.24
N LEU A 31 -12.23 -4.50 10.76
CA LEU A 31 -12.21 -4.17 9.34
C LEU A 31 -10.78 -4.20 8.80
N TYR A 32 -9.83 -3.58 9.51
CA TYR A 32 -8.43 -3.55 9.08
C TYR A 32 -7.81 -4.95 9.07
N VAL A 33 -8.04 -5.74 10.12
CA VAL A 33 -7.61 -7.14 10.19
C VAL A 33 -8.28 -7.98 9.10
N GLY A 34 -9.58 -7.79 8.85
CA GLY A 34 -10.29 -8.49 7.77
C GLY A 34 -9.72 -8.16 6.39
N LEU A 35 -9.41 -6.89 6.11
CA LEU A 35 -8.82 -6.48 4.83
C LEU A 35 -7.39 -7.03 4.69
N ALA A 36 -6.60 -6.97 5.76
CA ALA A 36 -5.25 -7.53 5.80
C ALA A 36 -5.26 -9.05 5.62
N ALA A 37 -6.18 -9.76 6.26
CA ALA A 37 -6.35 -11.20 6.10
C ALA A 37 -6.76 -11.55 4.66
N LEU A 38 -7.69 -10.79 4.07
CA LEU A 38 -8.17 -11.03 2.72
C LEU A 38 -7.09 -10.77 1.65
N PHE A 39 -6.42 -9.63 1.70
CA PHE A 39 -5.49 -9.21 0.66
C PHE A 39 -4.03 -9.60 0.93
N SER A 40 -3.61 -9.82 2.17
CA SER A 40 -2.22 -10.22 2.46
C SER A 40 -2.15 -11.59 3.08
N GLY A 41 -3.02 -11.90 4.04
CA GLY A 41 -3.01 -13.17 4.77
C GLY A 41 -3.25 -14.36 3.83
N LEU A 42 -4.34 -14.33 3.07
CA LEU A 42 -4.70 -15.42 2.16
C LEU A 42 -3.64 -15.65 1.07
N PRO A 43 -3.18 -14.64 0.30
CA PRO A 43 -2.14 -14.86 -0.70
C PRO A 43 -0.83 -15.37 -0.10
N ALA A 44 -0.43 -14.85 1.08
CA ALA A 44 0.79 -15.29 1.75
C ALA A 44 0.69 -16.75 2.21
N LEU A 45 -0.46 -17.15 2.80
CA LEU A 45 -0.68 -18.53 3.23
C LEU A 45 -0.68 -19.48 2.04
N LEU A 46 -1.37 -19.14 0.95
CA LEU A 46 -1.38 -19.96 -0.27
C LEU A 46 0.03 -20.09 -0.85
N ALA A 47 0.79 -19.00 -0.91
CA ALA A 47 2.17 -19.02 -1.37
C ALA A 47 3.08 -19.87 -0.47
N GLN A 48 2.91 -19.80 0.86
CA GLN A 48 3.66 -20.62 1.81
C GLN A 48 3.35 -22.11 1.67
N LEU A 49 2.07 -22.49 1.68
CA LEU A 49 1.65 -23.89 1.50
C LEU A 49 2.16 -24.48 0.18
N TRP A 50 2.17 -23.65 -0.86
CA TRP A 50 2.69 -24.04 -2.17
C TRP A 50 4.22 -24.17 -2.22
N THR A 51 4.93 -23.36 -1.44
CA THR A 51 6.40 -23.39 -1.41
C THR A 51 6.91 -24.56 -0.57
N GLU A 52 6.32 -24.78 0.61
CA GLU A 52 6.65 -25.89 1.53
C GLU A 52 6.45 -27.26 0.85
N SER A 53 5.34 -27.45 0.14
CA SER A 53 5.09 -28.68 -0.64
C SER A 53 6.10 -28.94 -1.75
N ARG A 54 6.87 -27.93 -2.18
CA ARG A 54 7.93 -28.08 -3.20
C ARG A 54 9.31 -28.30 -2.60
N VAL A 55 9.59 -27.71 -1.44
CA VAL A 55 10.85 -27.90 -0.73
C VAL A 55 11.00 -29.34 -0.27
N ASP A 56 9.91 -29.98 0.18
CA ASP A 56 9.91 -31.40 0.55
C ASP A 56 10.25 -32.33 -0.64
N VAL A 57 9.72 -32.01 -1.83
CA VAL A 57 10.02 -32.75 -3.08
C VAL A 57 11.49 -32.54 -3.53
N MET A 58 12.03 -31.33 -3.35
CA MET A 58 13.44 -31.03 -3.65
C MET A 58 14.41 -31.73 -2.68
N LEU A 59 14.06 -31.83 -1.40
CA LEU A 59 14.89 -32.50 -0.38
C LEU A 59 14.91 -34.03 -0.52
N GLN A 60 13.89 -34.60 -1.16
CA GLN A 60 13.83 -36.04 -1.51
C GLN A 60 14.50 -36.36 -2.86
N THR A 61 14.92 -35.34 -3.62
CA THR A 61 15.65 -35.50 -4.88
C THR A 61 17.15 -35.60 -4.57
N ASP A 62 17.81 -36.64 -5.11
CA ASP A 62 19.23 -36.93 -4.85
C ASP A 62 20.14 -35.71 -5.13
N PRO A 63 21.04 -35.32 -4.20
CA PRO A 63 21.90 -34.13 -4.36
C PRO A 63 22.89 -34.21 -5.56
N GLY A 64 23.00 -35.38 -6.20
CA GLY A 64 23.82 -35.63 -7.39
C GLY A 64 23.03 -35.88 -8.68
N ALA A 65 21.70 -35.91 -8.64
CA ALA A 65 20.88 -35.96 -9.83
C ALA A 65 20.92 -34.60 -10.54
N ALA A 66 21.16 -34.58 -11.85
CA ALA A 66 21.09 -33.35 -12.63
C ALA A 66 19.73 -32.69 -12.38
N ALA A 67 19.72 -31.41 -11.98
CA ALA A 67 18.48 -30.68 -11.76
C ALA A 67 17.65 -30.74 -13.05
N ASP A 68 16.49 -31.41 -13.01
CA ASP A 68 15.58 -31.51 -14.14
C ASP A 68 15.25 -30.11 -14.66
N PRO A 69 15.70 -29.72 -15.87
CA PRO A 69 15.53 -28.37 -16.38
C PRO A 69 14.05 -27.94 -16.44
N GLU A 70 13.17 -28.91 -16.70
CA GLU A 70 11.71 -28.70 -16.71
C GLU A 70 11.13 -28.44 -15.31
N ALA A 71 11.65 -29.10 -14.28
CA ALA A 71 11.23 -28.87 -12.90
C ALA A 71 11.67 -27.49 -12.41
N MET A 72 12.90 -27.06 -12.76
CA MET A 72 13.38 -25.71 -12.51
C MET A 72 12.50 -24.65 -13.20
N PHE A 73 12.21 -24.81 -14.50
CA PHE A 73 11.41 -23.85 -15.25
C PHE A 73 9.96 -23.74 -14.73
N ARG A 74 9.31 -24.88 -14.46
CA ARG A 74 7.99 -24.94 -13.82
C ARG A 74 8.02 -24.31 -12.43
N ASN A 75 9.12 -24.42 -11.70
CA ASN A 75 9.26 -23.80 -10.39
C ASN A 75 9.36 -22.27 -10.49
N SER A 76 10.23 -21.77 -11.36
CA SER A 76 10.43 -20.34 -11.58
C SER A 76 9.16 -19.62 -12.03
N TRP A 77 8.41 -20.18 -13.00
CA TRP A 77 7.18 -19.53 -13.47
C TRP A 77 6.13 -19.38 -12.36
N VAL A 78 5.94 -20.42 -11.54
CA VAL A 78 4.92 -20.37 -10.48
C VAL A 78 5.32 -19.39 -9.37
N SER A 79 6.59 -19.30 -9.01
CA SER A 79 7.07 -18.27 -8.08
C SER A 79 6.85 -16.85 -8.62
N ILE A 80 7.06 -16.63 -9.93
CA ILE A 80 6.79 -15.33 -10.57
C ILE A 80 5.31 -14.99 -10.50
N VAL A 81 4.42 -15.93 -10.85
CA VAL A 81 2.97 -15.71 -10.78
C VAL A 81 2.52 -15.44 -9.35
N ALA A 82 2.99 -16.23 -8.38
CA ALA A 82 2.67 -16.02 -6.97
C ALA A 82 3.16 -14.66 -6.47
N GLY A 83 4.37 -14.24 -6.85
CA GLY A 83 4.92 -12.92 -6.53
C GLY A 83 4.08 -11.79 -7.12
N LEU A 84 3.64 -11.93 -8.38
CA LEU A 84 2.78 -10.95 -9.04
C LEU A 84 1.40 -10.85 -8.37
N VAL A 85 0.79 -11.97 -8.01
CA VAL A 85 -0.48 -12.00 -7.27
C VAL A 85 -0.32 -11.30 -5.92
N SER A 86 0.71 -11.65 -5.15
CA SER A 86 1.01 -11.01 -3.86
C SER A 86 1.23 -9.50 -4.01
N PHE A 87 1.94 -9.07 -5.06
CA PHE A 87 2.16 -7.66 -5.36
C PHE A 87 0.84 -6.92 -5.65
N ILE A 88 -0.03 -7.50 -6.50
CA ILE A 88 -1.35 -6.92 -6.78
C ILE A 88 -2.19 -6.82 -5.50
N CYS A 89 -2.21 -7.88 -4.69
CA CYS A 89 -2.98 -7.86 -3.46
C CYS A 89 -2.43 -6.84 -2.44
N ALA A 90 -1.12 -6.61 -2.40
CA ALA A 90 -0.54 -5.54 -1.58
C ALA A 90 -1.02 -4.14 -2.02
N LEU A 91 -1.12 -3.87 -3.33
CA LEU A 91 -1.67 -2.60 -3.84
C LEU A 91 -3.15 -2.43 -3.51
N LEU A 92 -3.93 -3.52 -3.58
CA LEU A 92 -5.33 -3.54 -3.18
C LEU A 92 -5.49 -3.25 -1.69
N LEU A 93 -4.68 -3.89 -0.84
CA LEU A 93 -4.67 -3.63 0.59
C LEU A 93 -4.36 -2.17 0.89
N GLN A 94 -3.30 -1.63 0.29
CA GLN A 94 -2.91 -0.23 0.47
C GLN A 94 -4.04 0.72 0.11
N SER A 95 -4.72 0.50 -1.01
CA SER A 95 -5.83 1.33 -1.46
C SER A 95 -7.06 1.21 -0.54
N ALA A 96 -7.37 -0.02 -0.08
CA ALA A 96 -8.48 -0.28 0.83
C ALA A 96 -8.27 0.38 2.20
N LEU A 97 -7.06 0.25 2.77
CA LEU A 97 -6.70 0.84 4.06
C LEU A 97 -6.80 2.36 4.01
N VAL A 98 -6.25 2.98 2.95
CA VAL A 98 -6.32 4.42 2.76
C VAL A 98 -7.77 4.89 2.66
N ARG A 99 -8.62 4.19 1.90
CA ARG A 99 -10.05 4.50 1.84
C ARG A 99 -10.73 4.40 3.20
N ALA A 100 -10.52 3.31 3.92
CA ALA A 100 -11.12 3.08 5.23
C ALA A 100 -10.70 4.17 6.23
N THR A 101 -9.42 4.52 6.27
CA THR A 101 -8.89 5.59 7.11
C THR A 101 -9.50 6.95 6.77
N ILE A 102 -9.64 7.27 5.49
CA ILE A 102 -10.25 8.53 5.04
C ILE A 102 -11.73 8.60 5.44
N GLU A 103 -12.50 7.53 5.22
CA GLU A 103 -13.93 7.46 5.58
C GLU A 103 -14.11 7.67 7.09
N ASP A 104 -13.29 6.97 7.88
CA ASP A 104 -13.29 7.02 9.33
C ASP A 104 -12.90 8.40 9.88
N LEU A 105 -11.88 9.04 9.28
CA LEU A 105 -11.50 10.42 9.62
C LEU A 105 -12.56 11.45 9.24
N ASN A 106 -13.38 11.17 8.21
CA ASN A 106 -14.53 12.00 7.84
C ASN A 106 -15.77 11.75 8.72
N GLY A 107 -15.67 10.88 9.74
CA GLY A 107 -16.77 10.57 10.66
C GLY A 107 -17.82 9.60 10.09
N LYS A 108 -17.53 8.94 8.96
CA LYS A 108 -18.41 7.94 8.36
C LYS A 108 -17.88 6.54 8.70
N PRO A 109 -18.76 5.58 9.11
CA PRO A 109 -18.30 4.23 9.39
C PRO A 109 -17.78 3.58 8.09
N PRO A 110 -16.52 3.11 8.05
CA PRO A 110 -15.99 2.45 6.87
C PRO A 110 -16.72 1.13 6.61
N SER A 111 -17.17 0.93 5.37
CA SER A 111 -17.81 -0.30 4.91
C SER A 111 -16.79 -1.20 4.23
N PHE A 112 -16.77 -2.49 4.59
CA PHE A 112 -15.81 -3.47 4.06
C PHE A 112 -15.95 -3.65 2.53
N GLY A 113 -17.19 -3.75 2.04
CA GLY A 113 -17.47 -3.90 0.61
C GLY A 113 -17.04 -2.69 -0.19
N ASP A 114 -17.32 -1.48 0.30
CA ASP A 114 -16.94 -0.24 -0.37
C ASP A 114 -15.42 -0.08 -0.45
N CYS A 115 -14.70 -0.51 0.59
CA CYS A 115 -13.24 -0.53 0.59
C CYS A 115 -12.68 -1.46 -0.49
N ILE A 116 -13.27 -2.64 -0.70
CA ILE A 116 -12.87 -3.58 -1.76
C ILE A 116 -13.18 -3.01 -3.14
N THR A 117 -14.38 -2.46 -3.34
CA THR A 117 -14.77 -1.85 -4.62
C THR A 117 -13.83 -0.72 -4.99
N ILE A 118 -13.47 0.13 -4.03
CA ILE A 118 -12.54 1.24 -4.24
C ILE A 118 -11.12 0.73 -4.48
N ALA A 119 -10.67 -0.29 -3.74
CA ALA A 119 -9.37 -0.90 -3.97
C ALA A 119 -9.23 -1.43 -5.41
N ILE A 120 -10.23 -2.16 -5.90
CA ILE A 120 -10.23 -2.69 -7.27
C ILE A 120 -10.28 -1.56 -8.30
N ARG A 121 -11.13 -0.54 -8.08
CA ARG A 121 -11.27 0.60 -8.99
C ARG A 121 -9.99 1.42 -9.12
N TYR A 122 -9.23 1.57 -8.04
CA TYR A 122 -7.98 2.34 -8.02
C TYR A 122 -6.74 1.46 -8.21
N LEU A 123 -6.86 0.16 -8.48
CA LEU A 123 -5.72 -0.73 -8.69
C LEU A 123 -4.78 -0.20 -9.78
N LEU A 124 -5.30 0.14 -10.97
CA LEU A 124 -4.46 0.62 -12.08
C LEU A 124 -3.81 1.98 -11.75
N PRO A 125 -4.54 3.00 -11.27
CA PRO A 125 -3.93 4.25 -10.82
C PRO A 125 -2.87 4.07 -9.73
N THR A 126 -3.13 3.24 -8.71
CA THR A 126 -2.18 2.97 -7.60
C THR A 126 -0.94 2.25 -8.12
N LEU A 127 -1.11 1.28 -9.04
CA LEU A 127 0.00 0.63 -9.74
C LEU A 127 0.84 1.65 -10.52
N GLY A 128 0.19 2.58 -11.24
CA GLY A 128 0.87 3.64 -11.97
C GLY A 128 1.71 4.54 -11.07
N ILE A 129 1.17 4.95 -9.92
CA ILE A 129 1.94 5.70 -8.90
C ILE A 129 3.10 4.83 -8.38
N GLY A 130 2.85 3.57 -8.03
CA GLY A 130 3.87 2.66 -7.52
C GLY A 130 5.05 2.48 -8.48
N ILE A 131 4.78 2.31 -9.78
CA ILE A 131 5.81 2.21 -10.82
C ILE A 131 6.57 3.53 -10.96
N LEU A 132 5.88 4.67 -11.03
CA LEU A 132 6.52 5.98 -11.19
C LEU A 132 7.39 6.35 -9.99
N VAL A 133 6.92 6.07 -8.76
CA VAL A 133 7.67 6.29 -7.53
C VAL A 133 8.83 5.31 -7.45
N GLY A 134 8.61 4.02 -7.73
CA GLY A 134 9.63 2.99 -7.68
C GLY A 134 10.76 3.22 -8.68
N LEU A 135 10.42 3.54 -9.93
CA LEU A 135 11.42 3.88 -10.95
C LEU A 135 12.05 5.24 -10.65
N GLY A 136 11.26 6.29 -10.42
CA GLY A 136 11.77 7.64 -10.22
C GLY A 136 12.67 7.75 -9.00
N ALA A 137 12.21 7.31 -7.83
CA ALA A 137 13.00 7.37 -6.61
C ALA A 137 14.06 6.27 -6.55
N GLY A 138 13.83 5.10 -7.15
CA GLY A 138 14.82 4.02 -7.24
C GLY A 138 16.01 4.41 -8.10
N PHE A 139 15.77 4.93 -9.31
CA PHE A 139 16.86 5.45 -10.16
C PHE A 139 17.59 6.61 -9.49
N ALA A 140 16.86 7.53 -8.87
CA ALA A 140 17.47 8.62 -8.13
C ALA A 140 18.34 8.10 -6.97
N ALA A 141 17.87 7.11 -6.20
CA ALA A 141 18.62 6.52 -5.09
C ALA A 141 19.87 5.76 -5.56
N ILE A 142 19.81 5.07 -6.70
CA ILE A 142 20.96 4.40 -7.32
C ILE A 142 22.01 5.42 -7.78
N ALA A 143 21.57 6.52 -8.39
CA ALA A 143 22.47 7.60 -8.81
C ALA A 143 23.05 8.35 -7.61
N LEU A 144 22.21 8.66 -6.61
CA LEU A 144 22.57 9.40 -5.41
C LEU A 144 21.49 9.20 -4.32
N LEU A 145 21.88 8.68 -3.16
CA LEU A 145 20.93 8.32 -2.09
C LEU A 145 20.01 9.49 -1.66
N VAL A 146 20.58 10.69 -1.50
CA VAL A 146 19.87 11.89 -1.01
C VAL A 146 18.69 12.29 -1.90
N PRO A 147 18.84 12.54 -3.22
CA PRO A 147 17.70 12.86 -4.09
C PRO A 147 16.68 11.72 -4.18
N GLY A 148 17.11 10.46 -4.06
CA GLY A 148 16.20 9.32 -3.93
C GLY A 148 15.24 9.47 -2.75
N ILE A 149 15.80 9.78 -1.57
CA ILE A 149 15.00 10.01 -0.35
C ILE A 149 14.08 11.23 -0.50
N ILE A 150 14.57 12.33 -1.07
CA ILE A 150 13.76 13.56 -1.28
C ILE A 150 12.54 13.25 -2.17
N LEU A 151 12.72 12.50 -3.26
CA LEU A 151 11.60 12.11 -4.12
C LEU A 151 10.62 11.19 -3.42
N TRP A 152 11.11 10.23 -2.63
CA TRP A 152 10.27 9.32 -1.86
C TRP A 152 9.39 10.06 -0.86
N LEU A 153 9.99 11.01 -0.12
CA LEU A 153 9.25 11.86 0.81
C LEU A 153 8.23 12.73 0.08
N GLY A 154 8.60 13.32 -1.07
CA GLY A 154 7.71 14.13 -1.89
C GLY A 154 6.49 13.39 -2.43
N TRP A 155 6.57 12.07 -2.60
CA TRP A 155 5.47 11.24 -3.10
C TRP A 155 4.81 10.34 -2.05
N SER A 156 5.17 10.51 -0.77
CA SER A 156 4.64 9.71 0.35
C SER A 156 3.11 9.76 0.48
N VAL A 157 2.48 10.88 0.12
CA VAL A 157 1.03 11.07 0.19
C VAL A 157 0.33 11.03 -1.17
N ALA A 158 0.99 10.54 -2.23
CA ALA A 158 0.41 10.48 -3.57
C ALA A 158 -0.82 9.56 -3.64
N VAL A 159 -0.80 8.41 -2.98
CA VAL A 159 -1.92 7.46 -2.94
C VAL A 159 -3.14 8.02 -2.18
N PRO A 160 -3.01 8.61 -0.97
CA PRO A 160 -4.15 9.25 -0.32
C PRO A 160 -4.70 10.45 -1.11
N VAL A 161 -3.85 11.25 -1.77
CA VAL A 161 -4.31 12.33 -2.66
C VAL A 161 -5.06 11.75 -3.86
N LEU A 162 -4.60 10.65 -4.45
CA LEU A 162 -5.29 9.99 -5.56
C LEU A 162 -6.70 9.55 -5.17
N ILE A 163 -6.85 8.95 -4.00
CA ILE A 163 -8.14 8.44 -3.52
C ILE A 163 -9.06 9.58 -3.09
N GLN A 164 -8.51 10.61 -2.45
CA GLN A 164 -9.28 11.74 -1.90
C GLN A 164 -9.62 12.81 -2.94
N GLU A 165 -8.62 13.28 -3.68
CA GLU A 165 -8.76 14.40 -4.62
C GLU A 165 -9.03 13.95 -6.07
N ARG A 166 -8.89 12.65 -6.38
CA ARG A 166 -9.23 12.04 -7.69
C ARG A 166 -8.54 12.70 -8.89
N LEU A 167 -7.34 13.26 -8.69
CA LEU A 167 -6.60 14.04 -9.70
C LEU A 167 -5.86 13.18 -10.74
N GLY A 168 -6.08 11.86 -10.76
CA GLY A 168 -5.30 10.92 -11.57
C GLY A 168 -3.85 10.79 -11.10
N VAL A 169 -3.06 9.95 -11.78
CA VAL A 169 -1.70 9.57 -11.33
C VAL A 169 -0.75 10.77 -11.24
N PHE A 170 -0.55 11.49 -12.34
CA PHE A 170 0.38 12.63 -12.39
C PHE A 170 -0.08 13.81 -11.55
N GLY A 171 -1.39 14.12 -11.56
CA GLY A 171 -1.96 15.18 -10.72
C GLY A 171 -1.75 14.91 -9.24
N SER A 172 -1.93 13.67 -8.81
CA SER A 172 -1.74 13.27 -7.40
C SER A 172 -0.27 13.32 -6.98
N MET A 173 0.67 12.92 -7.84
CA MET A 173 2.11 13.04 -7.53
C MET A 173 2.58 14.50 -7.44
N SER A 174 2.11 15.36 -8.34
CA SER A 174 2.43 16.80 -8.29
C SER A 174 1.89 17.44 -7.01
N ARG A 175 0.62 17.17 -6.71
CA ARG A 175 -0.05 17.66 -5.49
C ARG A 175 0.62 17.16 -4.22
N SER A 176 1.01 15.88 -4.17
CA SER A 176 1.77 15.31 -3.05
C SER A 176 3.03 16.12 -2.76
N ARG A 177 3.79 16.47 -3.81
CA ARG A 177 5.03 17.25 -3.67
C ARG A 177 4.77 18.65 -3.11
N VAL A 178 3.71 19.31 -3.56
CA VAL A 178 3.32 20.63 -3.03
C VAL A 178 2.96 20.55 -1.54
N LEU A 179 2.23 19.51 -1.12
CA LEU A 179 1.86 19.33 0.30
C LEU A 179 3.09 19.07 1.19
N THR A 180 4.15 18.48 0.67
CA THR A 180 5.37 18.18 1.43
C THR A 180 6.35 19.35 1.55
N GLN A 181 6.20 20.41 0.74
CA GLN A 181 7.11 21.56 0.75
C GLN A 181 6.90 22.50 1.95
N GLY A 182 5.80 22.34 2.68
CA GLY A 182 5.42 23.23 3.79
C GLY A 182 4.92 24.58 3.27
N SER A 183 4.04 25.22 4.04
CA SER A 183 3.62 26.61 3.82
C SER A 183 4.52 27.58 4.56
#